data_AF-A0A8T5BSG1-F1
#
_entry.id   AF-A0A8T5BSG1-F1
#
_cell.length_a   1.000
_cell.length_b   1.000
_cell.length_c   1.000
_cell.angle_alpha   90.00
_cell.angle_beta   90.00
_cell.angle_gamma   90.00
#
_symmetry.space_group_name_H-M   'P 1'
#
loop_
_entity.id
_entity.type
_entity.pdbx_description
1 polymer ?
#
loop_
_entity_poly.entity_id
_entity_poly.type
_entity_poly.pdbx_seq_one_letter_code
_entity_poly.pdbx_strand_id
1 'polypeptide(L)' 'AYYMARKAGILYPYIGNVPGHRYESTYCPNCGDLLIKRYGHYILKYRVTPEKRCPTCGNSILVTGYYMGDKIQKNIGA' A
#
# COMPACT_ATOMS: atom_id res chain seq x y z
N ALA A 1 -2.92 -5.26 18.36
CA ALA A 1 -3.52 -4.08 17.70
C ALA A 1 -4.02 -4.38 16.28
N TYR A 2 -3.14 -4.67 15.30
CA TYR A 2 -3.52 -4.86 13.89
C TYR A 2 -4.68 -5.85 13.67
N TYR A 3 -4.57 -7.08 14.20
CA TYR A 3 -5.60 -8.11 14.03
C TYR A 3 -6.93 -7.73 14.69
N MET A 4 -6.91 -7.01 15.81
CA MET A 4 -8.13 -6.53 16.46
C MET A 4 -8.81 -5.47 15.60
N ALA A 5 -8.05 -4.52 15.04
CA ALA A 5 -8.58 -3.53 14.10
C ALA A 5 -9.18 -4.18 12.85
N ARG A 6 -8.49 -5.18 12.26
CA ARG A 6 -9.02 -5.97 11.13
C ARG A 6 -10.35 -6.66 11.50
N LYS A 7 -10.41 -7.31 12.67
CA LYS A 7 -11.64 -7.97 13.16
C LYS A 7 -12.77 -6.97 13.43
N ALA A 8 -12.44 -5.74 13.81
CA ALA A 8 -13.39 -4.65 14.00
C ALA A 8 -13.83 -3.97 12.69
N GLY A 9 -13.41 -4.46 11.52
CA GLY A 9 -13.80 -3.93 10.21
C GLY A 9 -12.89 -2.83 9.66
N ILE A 10 -11.78 -2.50 10.33
CA ILE A 10 -10.80 -1.55 9.80
C ILE A 10 -10.04 -2.20 8.64
N LEU A 11 -10.26 -1.68 7.43
CA LEU A 11 -9.71 -2.27 6.21
C LEU A 11 -8.18 -2.10 6.10
N TYR A 12 -7.66 -0.95 6.53
CA TYR A 12 -6.24 -0.59 6.39
C TYR A 12 -5.60 -0.15 7.71
N PRO A 13 -5.47 -1.03 8.72
CA PRO A 13 -4.74 -0.67 9.93
C PRO A 13 -3.26 -0.46 9.60
N TYR A 14 -2.68 0.60 10.16
CA TYR A 14 -1.30 1.02 9.91
C TYR A 14 -0.53 1.13 11.23
N ILE A 15 0.70 0.61 11.26
CA ILE A 15 1.61 0.72 12.40
C ILE A 15 2.85 1.49 11.93
N GLY A 16 2.91 2.79 12.26
CA GLY A 16 3.96 3.70 11.76
C GLY A 16 5.06 4.06 12.76
N ASN A 17 4.89 3.72 14.03
CA ASN A 17 5.83 4.04 15.11
C ASN A 17 6.85 2.93 15.38
N VAL A 18 6.86 1.88 14.55
CA VAL A 18 7.80 0.76 14.63
C VAL A 18 8.47 0.63 13.26
N PRO A 19 9.64 1.25 13.05
CA PRO A 19 10.32 1.23 11.76
C PRO A 19 10.60 -0.20 11.28
N GLY A 20 10.36 -0.47 9.99
CA GLY A 20 10.59 -1.78 9.39
C GLY A 20 9.51 -2.82 9.72
N HIS A 21 8.48 -2.44 10.49
CA HIS A 21 7.42 -3.36 10.87
C HIS A 21 6.54 -3.69 9.67
N ARG A 22 6.21 -4.97 9.47
CA ARG A 22 5.41 -5.43 8.31
C ARG A 22 4.10 -4.66 8.08
N TYR A 23 3.48 -4.13 9.15
CA TYR A 23 2.21 -3.38 9.10
C TYR A 23 2.38 -1.86 8.97
N GLU A 24 3.59 -1.37 8.69
CA GLU A 24 3.79 -0.04 8.09
C GLU A 24 3.51 -0.06 6.56
N SER A 25 3.25 -1.24 6.01
CA SER A 25 2.88 -1.42 4.61
C SER A 25 1.37 -1.58 4.42
N THR A 26 0.88 -1.24 3.22
CA THR A 26 -0.53 -1.36 2.85
C THR A 26 -0.78 -2.67 2.14
N TYR A 27 -1.73 -3.46 2.64
CA TYR A 27 -2.16 -4.72 2.04
C TYR A 27 -3.58 -4.59 1.49
N CYS A 28 -3.91 -5.39 0.48
CA CYS A 28 -5.27 -5.47 -0.04
C CYS A 28 -6.20 -6.02 1.05
N PRO A 29 -7.31 -5.35 1.38
CA PRO A 29 -8.20 -5.82 2.44
C PRO A 29 -8.96 -7.07 2.03
N ASN A 30 -9.10 -7.33 0.73
CA ASN A 30 -9.80 -8.48 0.16
C ASN A 30 -8.88 -9.72 0.04
N CYS A 31 -7.77 -9.61 -0.71
CA CYS A 31 -6.90 -10.77 -0.98
C CYS A 31 -5.60 -10.81 -0.17
N GLY A 32 -5.30 -9.79 0.64
CA GLY A 32 -4.08 -9.73 1.45
C GLY A 32 -2.79 -9.38 0.70
N ASP A 33 -2.83 -9.20 -0.63
CA ASP A 33 -1.64 -8.89 -1.42
C ASP A 33 -0.98 -7.56 -0.99
N LEU A 34 0.35 -7.49 -1.00
CA LEU A 34 1.10 -6.29 -0.65
C LEU A 34 0.98 -5.25 -1.77
N LEU A 35 0.30 -4.15 -1.48
CA LEU A 35 0.02 -3.08 -2.45
C LEU A 35 1.04 -1.95 -2.40
N ILE A 36 1.38 -1.50 -1.20
CA ILE A 36 2.35 -0.41 -1.01
C ILE A 36 3.33 -0.82 0.07
N LYS A 37 4.58 -1.06 -0.32
CA LYS A 37 5.67 -1.37 0.60
C LYS A 37 6.29 -0.07 1.10
N ARG A 38 6.46 0.06 2.41
CA ARG A 38 7.09 1.22 3.05
C ARG A 38 8.23 0.83 3.95
N TYR A 39 9.04 1.84 4.25
CA TYR A 39 9.97 1.89 5.38
C TYR A 39 9.88 3.30 5.96
N GLY A 40 9.19 3.48 7.09
CA GLY A 40 8.79 4.81 7.54
C GLY A 40 7.97 5.56 6.48
N HIS A 41 8.35 6.80 6.16
CA HIS A 41 7.69 7.60 5.11
C HIS A 41 8.10 7.26 3.68
N TYR A 42 9.13 6.42 3.48
CA TYR A 42 9.60 6.06 2.15
C TYR A 42 8.70 5.00 1.52
N ILE A 43 8.28 5.22 0.26
CA ILE A 43 7.59 4.22 -0.55
C ILE A 43 8.64 3.42 -1.33
N LEU A 44 8.77 2.13 -0.99
CA LEU A 44 9.71 1.21 -1.62
C LEU A 44 9.10 0.47 -2.81
N LYS A 45 7.77 0.30 -2.82
CA LYS A 45 7.03 -0.33 -3.91
C LYS A 45 5.60 0.18 -3.93
N TYR A 46 5.08 0.49 -5.11
CA TYR A 46 3.68 0.86 -5.31
C TYR A 46 3.09 -0.02 -6.41
N ARG A 47 1.97 -0.71 -6.12
CA ARG A 47 1.33 -1.65 -7.04
C ARG A 47 -0.15 -1.37 -7.26
N VAL A 48 -0.70 -0.34 -6.66
CA VAL A 48 -2.11 0.04 -6.89
C VAL A 48 -2.21 0.54 -8.34
N THR A 49 -3.20 0.05 -9.09
CA THR A 49 -3.36 0.46 -10.49
C THR A 49 -3.77 1.94 -10.61
N PRO A 50 -3.62 2.57 -11.79
CA PRO A 50 -4.10 3.93 -12.02
C PRO A 50 -5.59 4.13 -11.71
N GLU A 51 -6.40 3.09 -11.91
CA GLU A 51 -7.84 3.04 -11.61
C GLU A 51 -8.13 2.77 -10.12
N LYS A 52 -7.08 2.82 -9.27
CA LYS A 52 -7.15 2.60 -7.82
C LYS A 52 -7.67 1.21 -7.47
N ARG A 53 -7.15 0.18 -8.14
CA ARG A 53 -7.51 -1.23 -7.88
C ARG A 53 -6.32 -2.06 -7.43
N CYS A 54 -6.63 -3.16 -6.75
CA CYS A 54 -5.66 -4.23 -6.51
C CYS A 54 -5.36 -4.93 -7.85
N PRO A 55 -4.10 -5.04 -8.27
CA PRO A 55 -3.76 -5.70 -9.53
C PRO A 55 -4.00 -7.22 -9.48
N THR A 56 -4.10 -7.81 -8.29
CA THR A 56 -4.26 -9.26 -8.11
C THR A 56 -5.73 -9.70 -8.05
N CYS A 57 -6.61 -8.95 -7.40
CA CYS A 57 -8.02 -9.36 -7.24
C CYS A 57 -9.04 -8.34 -7.76
N GLY A 58 -8.59 -7.21 -8.31
CA GLY A 58 -9.48 -6.16 -8.85
C GLY A 58 -10.22 -5.32 -7.79
N ASN A 59 -10.10 -5.64 -6.50
CA ASN A 59 -10.77 -4.88 -5.43
C ASN A 59 -10.39 -3.39 -5.47
N SER A 60 -11.39 -2.51 -5.33
CA SER A 60 -11.16 -1.07 -5.25
C SER A 60 -10.39 -0.71 -3.98
N ILE A 61 -9.39 0.14 -4.10
CA ILE A 61 -8.51 0.58 -3.01
C ILE A 61 -8.75 2.08 -2.79
N LEU A 62 -9.16 2.43 -1.58
CA LEU A 62 -9.52 3.80 -1.19
C LEU A 62 -8.29 4.67 -0.93
N VAL A 63 -7.46 4.87 -1.96
CA VAL A 63 -6.31 5.78 -1.94
C VAL A 63 -6.69 7.11 -2.59
N THR A 64 -6.34 8.22 -1.93
CA THR A 64 -6.44 9.57 -2.49
C THR A 64 -5.09 10.02 -3.05
N GLY A 65 -5.11 10.88 -4.06
CA GLY A 65 -3.92 11.34 -4.79
C GLY A 65 -3.33 10.30 -5.76
N TYR A 66 -2.18 10.66 -6.34
CA TYR A 66 -1.42 9.83 -7.27
C TYR A 66 0.02 9.67 -6.76
N TYR A 67 0.55 8.45 -6.86
CA TYR A 67 1.97 8.21 -6.62
C TYR A 67 2.78 8.67 -7.83
N MET A 68 3.75 9.57 -7.62
CA MET A 68 4.57 10.15 -8.69
C MET A 68 5.88 9.39 -8.93
N GLY A 69 6.23 8.39 -8.11
CA GLY A 69 7.50 7.69 -8.22
C GLY A 69 7.70 6.96 -9.57
N ASP A 70 6.62 6.50 -10.20
CA ASP A 70 6.69 5.81 -11.50
C ASP A 70 7.11 6.75 -12.65
N LYS A 71 6.90 8.07 -12.52
CA LYS A 71 7.34 9.05 -13.51
C LYS A 71 8.85 9.35 -13.43
N ILE A 72 9.46 9.12 -12.27
CA ILE A 72 10.90 9.38 -12.08
C ILE A 72 11.72 8.21 -12.61
N GLN A 73 11.25 6.97 -12.45
CA GLN A 73 12.00 5.79 -12.89
C GLN A 73 12.07 5.63 -14.43
N LYS A 74 11.13 6.23 -15.18
CA LYS A 74 11.17 6.26 -16.65
C LYS A 74 12.20 7.23 -17.25
N ASN A 75 12.72 8.18 -16.46
CA ASN A 75 13.68 9.20 -16.93
C ASN A 75 15.14 8.90 -16.56
N ILE A 76 15.42 7.76 -15.91
CA ILE A 76 16.78 7.34 -15.53
C ILE A 76 17.24 6.13 -16.38
N GLY A 77 16.46 5.75 -17.39
CA GLY A 77 16.71 4.60 -18.27
C GLY A 77 16.60 4.93 -19.76
N ALA A 78 16.89 6.17 -20.15
CA ALA A 78 17.08 6.60 -21.54
C ALA A 78 18.50 7.13 -21.71
#